data_AF-A0A2D6L554-F1
#
_entry.id   AF-A0A2D6L554-F1
#
_cell.length_a   1.000
_cell.length_b   1.000
_cell.length_c   1.000
_cell.angle_alpha   90.00
_cell.angle_beta   90.00
_cell.angle_gamma   90.00
#
_symmetry.space_group_name_H-M   'P 1'
#
loop_
_entity.id
_entity.type
_entity.pdbx_description
1 polymer ?
#
loop_
_entity_poly.entity_id
_entity_poly.type
_entity_poly.pdbx_seq_one_letter_code
_entity_poly.pdbx_strand_id
1 'polypeptide(L)'
;MCARKLEDTQELSVHVKIRNNVLWHAIYDVWPSKAEFCRQTGFNSSEISAWITLREAPYNDVGNYWPRAIRLADFLGISPCELFPSELYAHKIEERIAEVEMSPIRVRMLRRMAGVIIESESQSDDARCALASHPSDDDVERSVQHAELVCKIHIALLDLPVREREVIEMRFGLGGHEPHTLEEVGQYFCVTREEVRQREAKALRKLRHPSFAKYLRQCLD
;
A
#
# COMPACT_ATOMS: atom_id res chain seq x y z
N MET A 1 -35.90 -15.80 29.06
CA MET A 1 -35.53 -14.41 29.42
C MET A 1 -34.18 -14.43 30.10
N CYS A 2 -33.13 -13.98 29.41
CA CYS A 2 -32.01 -13.23 30.01
C CYS A 2 -31.19 -12.66 28.85
N ALA A 3 -30.96 -11.35 28.90
CA ALA A 3 -30.51 -10.54 27.79
C ALA A 3 -28.99 -10.62 27.58
N ARG A 4 -28.64 -10.46 26.29
CA ARG A 4 -27.38 -10.05 25.68
C ARG A 4 -26.31 -9.45 26.61
N LYS A 5 -25.07 -9.94 26.44
CA LYS A 5 -23.89 -9.10 26.25
C LYS A 5 -23.07 -9.66 25.09
N LEU A 6 -23.24 -9.01 23.93
CA LEU A 6 -22.20 -8.93 22.90
C LEU A 6 -21.15 -7.92 23.39
N GLU A 7 -19.99 -7.85 22.73
CA GLU A 7 -18.84 -6.94 22.95
C GLU A 7 -17.73 -7.64 23.76
N ASP A 8 -16.53 -7.90 23.23
CA ASP A 8 -15.66 -6.99 22.47
C ASP A 8 -14.98 -7.65 21.25
N THR A 9 -15.41 -7.29 20.05
CA THR A 9 -14.56 -7.36 18.85
C THR A 9 -13.61 -6.18 18.88
N GLN A 10 -12.32 -6.38 19.16
CA GLN A 10 -11.33 -5.31 19.01
C GLN A 10 -11.20 -4.93 17.53
N GLU A 11 -11.78 -3.78 17.18
CA GLU A 11 -11.66 -3.14 15.89
C GLU A 11 -10.21 -2.70 15.67
N LEU A 12 -9.52 -3.32 14.71
CA LEU A 12 -8.21 -2.89 14.25
C LEU A 12 -8.40 -1.78 13.19
N SER A 13 -8.02 -0.54 13.54
CA SER A 13 -8.05 0.61 12.64
C SER A 13 -6.68 0.85 12.00
N VAL A 14 -6.61 0.79 10.67
CA VAL A 14 -5.43 1.19 9.89
C VAL A 14 -5.59 2.65 9.46
N HIS A 15 -4.75 3.54 9.98
CA HIS A 15 -4.78 4.95 9.62
C HIS A 15 -3.93 5.22 8.37
N VAL A 16 -4.57 5.26 7.20
CA VAL A 16 -3.93 5.70 5.95
C VAL A 16 -4.06 7.23 5.83
N LYS A 17 -2.95 7.95 5.81
CA LYS A 17 -2.94 9.41 5.61
C LYS A 17 -2.88 9.74 4.12
N ILE A 18 -3.99 10.19 3.56
CA ILE A 18 -4.07 10.68 2.18
C ILE A 18 -3.65 12.17 2.19
N ARG A 19 -2.78 12.55 1.25
CA ARG A 19 -2.30 13.93 1.10
C ARG A 19 -2.02 14.27 -0.37
N ASN A 20 -2.00 15.56 -0.71
CA ASN A 20 -1.47 16.05 -1.98
C ASN A 20 0.06 15.88 -2.00
N ASN A 21 0.53 14.76 -2.55
CA ASN A 21 1.96 14.45 -2.63
C ASN A 21 2.72 15.43 -3.53
N VAL A 22 2.09 15.97 -4.59
CA VAL A 22 2.74 16.91 -5.52
C VAL A 22 3.08 18.20 -4.79
N LEU A 23 2.10 18.80 -4.11
CA LEU A 23 2.32 19.99 -3.29
C LEU A 23 3.30 19.71 -2.13
N TRP A 24 3.22 18.50 -1.54
CA TRP A 24 4.13 18.11 -0.47
C TRP A 24 5.59 18.10 -0.96
N HIS A 25 5.90 17.45 -2.07
CA HIS A 25 7.25 17.42 -2.63
C HIS A 25 7.72 18.81 -3.08
N ALA A 26 6.85 19.57 -3.76
CA ALA A 26 7.18 20.93 -4.21
C ALA A 26 7.62 21.86 -3.06
N ILE A 27 7.10 21.63 -1.85
CA ILE A 27 7.47 22.42 -0.66
C ILE A 27 8.63 21.76 0.11
N TYR A 28 8.53 20.47 0.44
CA TYR A 28 9.46 19.83 1.38
C TYR A 28 10.78 19.38 0.75
N ASP A 29 10.86 19.28 -0.57
CA ASP A 29 12.13 18.97 -1.25
C ASP A 29 13.05 20.21 -1.30
N VAL A 30 12.47 21.42 -1.26
CA VAL A 30 13.22 22.70 -1.33
C VAL A 30 13.36 23.35 0.05
N TRP A 31 12.33 23.26 0.89
CA TRP A 31 12.33 23.86 2.23
C TRP A 31 12.30 22.79 3.32
N PRO A 32 13.13 22.91 4.37
CA PRO A 32 13.20 21.90 5.44
C PRO A 32 11.95 21.87 6.32
N SER A 33 11.14 22.94 6.31
CA SER A 33 9.86 22.98 7.01
C SER A 33 8.83 23.88 6.34
N LYS A 34 7.55 23.52 6.44
CA LYS A 34 6.43 24.40 6.06
C LYS A 34 6.49 25.76 6.76
N ALA A 35 6.94 25.81 8.01
CA ALA A 35 7.06 27.06 8.75
C ALA A 35 8.06 28.02 8.08
N GLU A 36 9.18 27.49 7.59
CA GLU A 36 10.16 28.25 6.84
C GLU A 36 9.64 28.70 5.47
N PHE A 37 8.97 27.79 4.75
CA PHE A 37 8.28 28.12 3.51
C PHE A 37 7.29 29.29 3.70
N CYS A 38 6.43 29.24 4.72
CA CYS A 38 5.44 30.29 4.99
C CYS A 38 6.10 31.62 5.36
N ARG A 39 7.23 31.61 6.07
CA ARG A 39 7.99 32.83 6.40
C ARG A 39 8.58 33.50 5.17
N GLN A 40 9.08 32.72 4.21
CA GLN A 40 9.71 33.26 3.00
C GLN A 40 8.69 33.70 1.95
N THR A 41 7.55 33.01 1.87
CA THR A 41 6.54 33.25 0.83
C THR A 41 5.36 34.11 1.26
N GLY A 42 5.15 34.26 2.58
CA GLY A 42 4.01 34.97 3.14
C GLY A 42 2.68 34.21 3.06
N PHE A 43 2.69 32.93 2.66
CA PHE A 43 1.48 32.10 2.65
C PHE A 43 1.06 31.67 4.07
N ASN A 44 -0.24 31.50 4.27
CA ASN A 44 -0.79 31.05 5.54
C ASN A 44 -0.49 29.56 5.77
N SER A 45 0.13 29.26 6.90
CA SER A 45 0.48 27.88 7.30
C SER A 45 -0.73 26.95 7.40
N SER A 46 -1.89 27.48 7.80
CA SER A 46 -3.14 26.72 7.90
C SER A 46 -3.70 26.36 6.52
N GLU A 47 -3.65 27.29 5.56
CA GLU A 47 -4.13 27.07 4.18
C GLU A 47 -3.30 26.02 3.47
N ILE A 48 -1.96 26.12 3.55
CA ILE A 48 -1.06 25.12 2.99
C ILE A 48 -1.30 23.75 3.61
N SER A 49 -1.58 23.70 4.92
CA SER A 49 -1.92 22.43 5.58
C SER A 49 -3.23 21.87 5.06
N ALA A 50 -4.26 22.70 4.92
CA ALA A 50 -5.57 22.29 4.42
C ALA A 50 -5.46 21.70 3.01
N TRP A 51 -4.66 22.31 2.14
CA TRP A 51 -4.42 21.80 0.79
C TRP A 51 -3.57 20.52 0.75
N ILE A 52 -2.53 20.42 1.60
CA ILE A 52 -1.73 19.18 1.71
C ILE A 52 -2.60 18.04 2.22
N THR A 53 -3.41 18.26 3.26
CA THR A 53 -4.26 17.22 3.86
C THR A 53 -5.60 17.04 3.15
N LEU A 54 -5.79 17.67 1.98
CA LEU A 54 -7.01 17.59 1.17
C LEU A 54 -8.30 17.98 1.93
N ARG A 55 -8.18 18.82 2.96
CA ARG A 55 -9.31 19.30 3.76
C ARG A 55 -10.13 20.34 3.01
N GLU A 56 -9.45 21.17 2.21
CA GLU A 56 -10.06 22.20 1.40
C GLU A 56 -9.59 22.03 -0.04
N ALA A 57 -10.53 22.15 -0.99
CA ALA A 57 -10.19 22.21 -2.39
C ALA A 57 -9.65 23.62 -2.73
N PRO A 58 -8.64 23.73 -3.60
CA PRO A 58 -8.04 25.01 -4.00
C PRO A 58 -8.85 25.73 -5.10
N TYR A 59 -10.09 25.31 -5.35
CA TYR A 59 -10.98 25.82 -6.38
C TYR A 59 -12.42 25.90 -5.86
N ASN A 60 -13.26 26.71 -6.53
CA ASN A 60 -14.68 26.85 -6.20
C ASN A 60 -15.53 25.73 -6.84
N ASP A 61 -16.83 25.69 -6.53
CA ASP A 61 -17.77 24.68 -7.07
C ASP A 61 -17.91 24.72 -8.61
N VAL A 62 -17.48 25.82 -9.23
CA VAL A 62 -17.47 26.01 -10.69
C VAL A 62 -16.17 25.47 -11.32
N GLY A 63 -15.17 25.10 -10.53
CA GLY A 63 -13.87 24.60 -10.97
C GLY A 63 -12.80 25.69 -11.18
N ASN A 64 -13.06 26.94 -10.80
CA ASN A 64 -12.08 28.03 -10.87
C ASN A 64 -11.18 28.03 -9.63
N TYR A 65 -9.86 28.02 -9.83
CA TYR A 65 -8.88 28.12 -8.76
C TYR A 65 -8.98 29.43 -7.99
N TRP A 66 -8.81 29.36 -6.68
CA TRP A 66 -8.73 30.57 -5.85
C TRP A 66 -7.48 31.39 -6.23
N PRO A 67 -7.55 32.73 -6.19
CA PRO A 67 -6.39 33.59 -6.50
C PRO A 67 -5.14 33.28 -5.67
N ARG A 68 -5.33 32.71 -4.46
CA ARG A 68 -4.22 32.27 -3.59
C ARG A 68 -3.55 31.00 -4.11
N ALA A 69 -4.33 30.04 -4.61
CA ALA A 69 -3.82 28.81 -5.19
C ALA A 69 -3.05 29.07 -6.50
N ILE A 70 -3.54 29.99 -7.32
CA ILE A 70 -2.86 30.44 -8.54
C ILE A 70 -1.51 31.07 -8.18
N ARG A 71 -1.48 32.00 -7.22
CA ARG A 71 -0.23 32.62 -6.76
C ARG A 71 0.79 31.61 -6.23
N LEU A 72 0.33 30.55 -5.55
CA LEU A 72 1.21 29.49 -5.07
C LEU A 72 1.81 28.70 -6.24
N ALA A 73 0.97 28.35 -7.22
CA ALA A 73 1.39 27.64 -8.43
C ALA A 73 2.43 28.45 -9.23
N ASP A 74 2.17 29.75 -9.43
CA ASP A 74 3.11 30.67 -10.09
C ASP A 74 4.44 30.76 -9.34
N PHE A 75 4.40 30.82 -8.00
CA PHE A 75 5.61 30.88 -7.17
C PHE A 75 6.45 29.60 -7.27
N LEU A 76 5.80 28.44 -7.30
CA LEU A 76 6.47 27.14 -7.45
C LEU A 76 6.88 26.85 -8.90
N GLY A 77 6.44 27.66 -9.87
CA GLY A 77 6.70 27.45 -11.28
C GLY A 77 5.97 26.22 -11.87
N ILE A 78 4.88 25.80 -11.23
CA ILE A 78 4.09 24.63 -11.61
C ILE A 78 2.69 25.11 -12.01
N SER A 79 2.07 24.49 -13.03
CA SER A 79 0.70 24.84 -13.41
C SER A 79 -0.29 24.53 -12.28
N PRO A 80 -1.33 25.37 -12.03
CA PRO A 80 -2.33 25.10 -11.00
C PRO A 80 -2.99 23.72 -11.12
N CYS A 81 -3.23 23.24 -12.34
CA CYS A 81 -3.81 21.93 -12.60
C CYS A 81 -2.88 20.76 -12.23
N GLU A 82 -1.57 20.98 -12.36
CA GLU A 82 -0.54 19.99 -12.03
C GLU A 82 -0.24 19.98 -10.53
N LEU A 83 -0.20 21.16 -9.91
CA LEU A 83 -0.01 21.30 -8.46
C LEU A 83 -1.23 20.81 -7.67
N PHE A 84 -2.42 20.97 -8.23
CA PHE A 84 -3.69 20.59 -7.64
C PHE A 84 -4.53 19.72 -8.59
N PRO A 85 -4.17 18.43 -8.76
CA PRO A 85 -4.93 17.49 -9.57
C PRO A 85 -6.37 17.38 -9.06
N SER A 86 -7.35 17.60 -9.94
CA SER A 86 -8.78 17.56 -9.59
C SER A 86 -9.20 16.22 -8.98
N GLU A 87 -8.60 15.12 -9.45
CA GLU A 87 -8.79 13.75 -8.97
C GLU A 87 -8.55 13.59 -7.46
N LEU A 88 -7.62 14.35 -6.88
CA LEU A 88 -7.31 14.28 -5.45
C LEU A 88 -8.38 14.94 -4.58
N TYR A 89 -9.11 15.90 -5.14
CA TYR A 89 -10.10 16.72 -4.42
C TYR A 89 -11.55 16.38 -4.82
N ALA A 90 -11.74 15.49 -5.82
CA ALA A 90 -13.06 15.09 -6.32
C ALA A 90 -13.92 14.36 -5.27
N HIS A 91 -13.28 13.68 -4.32
CA HIS A 91 -13.96 13.05 -3.20
C HIS A 91 -13.63 13.83 -1.93
N LYS A 92 -14.61 14.58 -1.42
CA LYS A 92 -14.48 15.26 -0.12
C LYS A 92 -14.25 14.20 0.96
N ILE A 93 -13.04 14.17 1.52
CA ILE A 93 -12.61 13.18 2.51
C ILE A 93 -13.23 13.58 3.86
N GLU A 94 -14.54 13.38 4.03
CA GLU A 94 -15.20 13.69 5.30
C GLU A 94 -14.90 12.65 6.37
N GLU A 95 -14.69 11.38 6.00
CA GLU A 95 -14.09 10.36 6.86
C GLU A 95 -13.80 9.17 5.95
N ARG A 96 -12.54 8.91 5.64
CA ARG A 96 -12.15 7.68 4.95
C ARG A 96 -11.03 7.04 5.75
N ILE A 97 -11.43 6.38 6.84
CA ILE A 97 -10.96 5.00 7.00
C ILE A 97 -11.48 4.34 5.72
N ALA A 98 -10.62 4.24 4.71
CA ALA A 98 -10.99 3.47 3.55
C ALA A 98 -11.21 2.06 4.07
N GLU A 99 -12.46 1.61 4.12
CA GLU A 99 -12.80 0.19 4.02
C GLU A 99 -12.19 -0.28 2.71
N VAL A 100 -10.89 -0.58 2.75
CA VAL A 100 -10.26 -1.38 1.74
C VAL A 100 -10.81 -2.76 2.03
N GLU A 101 -11.72 -3.25 1.18
CA GLU A 101 -12.05 -4.66 1.09
C GLU A 101 -10.76 -5.41 0.81
N MET A 102 -10.06 -5.75 1.88
CA MET A 102 -8.91 -6.60 1.82
C MET A 102 -9.44 -8.02 1.71
N SER A 103 -8.96 -8.75 0.70
CA SER A 103 -9.18 -10.20 0.59
C SER A 103 -9.01 -10.83 1.98
N PRO A 104 -9.88 -11.78 2.39
CA PRO A 104 -9.84 -12.44 3.70
C PRO A 104 -8.43 -12.98 4.05
N ILE A 105 -7.63 -13.29 3.02
CA ILE A 105 -6.25 -13.74 3.12
C ILE A 105 -5.34 -12.65 3.72
N ARG A 106 -5.49 -11.37 3.33
CA ARG A 106 -4.70 -10.24 3.85
C ARG A 106 -5.05 -9.89 5.30
N VAL A 107 -6.33 -9.96 5.66
CA VAL A 107 -6.77 -9.76 7.06
C VAL A 107 -6.26 -10.91 7.94
N ARG A 108 -6.29 -12.15 7.45
CA ARG A 108 -5.80 -13.33 8.16
C ARG A 108 -4.26 -13.32 8.32
N MET A 109 -3.53 -12.80 7.32
CA MET A 109 -2.08 -12.58 7.40
C MET A 109 -1.71 -11.52 8.45
N LEU A 110 -2.38 -10.37 8.47
CA LEU A 110 -2.14 -9.33 9.47
C LEU A 110 -2.50 -9.78 10.90
N ARG A 111 -3.56 -10.57 11.07
CA ARG A 111 -3.97 -11.14 12.36
C ARG A 111 -2.95 -12.13 12.93
N ARG A 112 -2.25 -12.88 12.06
CA ARG A 112 -1.17 -13.81 12.45
C ARG A 112 0.12 -13.07 12.85
N MET A 113 0.40 -11.93 12.20
CA MET A 113 1.55 -11.07 12.52
C MET A 113 1.42 -10.34 13.86
N ALA A 114 0.19 -10.12 14.36
CA ALA A 114 -0.07 -9.44 15.64
C ALA A 114 -0.03 -10.36 16.88
N GLY A 115 0.30 -11.65 16.72
CA GLY A 115 0.54 -12.55 17.86
C GLY A 115 -0.70 -13.05 18.59
N VAL A 116 -1.87 -13.12 17.95
CA VAL A 116 -3.07 -13.75 18.56
C VAL A 116 -3.16 -15.20 18.07
N ILE A 117 -2.75 -16.12 18.93
CA ILE A 117 -3.08 -17.55 18.81
C ILE A 117 -4.56 -17.68 19.21
N ILE A 118 -5.42 -18.07 18.27
CA ILE A 118 -6.77 -18.55 18.62
C ILE A 118 -6.65 -20.07 18.68
N GLU A 119 -6.63 -20.63 19.89
CA GLU A 119 -6.96 -22.03 20.09
C GLU A 119 -8.41 -22.21 19.64
N SER A 120 -8.58 -22.93 18.53
CA SER A 120 -9.88 -23.33 18.02
C SER A 120 -10.24 -24.67 18.65
N GLU A 121 -11.02 -24.65 19.73
CA GLU A 121 -11.75 -25.86 20.15
C GLU A 121 -12.82 -26.18 19.10
N SER A 122 -12.59 -27.24 18.32
CA SER A 122 -13.60 -27.84 17.46
C SER A 122 -14.36 -28.90 18.25
N GLN A 123 -15.63 -28.64 18.56
CA GLN A 123 -16.66 -29.65 18.79
C GLN A 123 -17.79 -29.35 17.80
N SER A 124 -18.34 -30.26 16.99
CA SER A 124 -18.79 -31.61 17.34
C SER A 124 -19.19 -32.43 16.10
N ASP A 125 -18.99 -33.75 16.20
CA ASP A 125 -19.84 -34.91 15.85
C ASP A 125 -20.70 -34.90 14.57
N ASP A 126 -20.24 -35.59 13.50
CA ASP A 126 -20.62 -36.98 13.18
C ASP A 126 -20.40 -37.35 11.70
N ALA A 127 -19.91 -38.59 11.49
CA ALA A 127 -19.73 -39.33 10.24
C ALA A 127 -18.48 -39.02 9.37
N ARG A 128 -17.40 -39.75 9.70
CA ARG A 128 -16.28 -40.15 8.81
C ARG A 128 -15.70 -39.03 7.93
N CYS A 129 -14.79 -38.26 8.51
CA CYS A 129 -13.66 -37.73 7.76
C CYS A 129 -12.39 -38.23 8.44
N ALA A 130 -11.63 -39.07 7.73
CA ALA A 130 -10.41 -39.65 8.20
C ALA A 130 -9.48 -38.57 8.74
N LEU A 131 -9.16 -38.65 10.05
CA LEU A 131 -8.04 -38.02 10.74
C LEU A 131 -7.43 -36.86 9.94
N ALA A 132 -8.10 -35.70 9.97
CA ALA A 132 -7.38 -34.45 9.76
C ALA A 132 -6.44 -34.34 10.97
N SER A 133 -5.23 -34.85 10.81
CA SER A 133 -4.13 -34.68 11.74
C SER A 133 -4.16 -33.25 12.23
N HIS A 134 -4.41 -33.05 13.53
CA HIS A 134 -4.18 -31.76 14.16
C HIS A 134 -2.79 -31.30 13.71
N PRO A 135 -2.66 -30.10 13.11
CA PRO A 135 -1.36 -29.63 12.68
C PRO A 135 -0.47 -29.65 13.91
N SER A 136 0.66 -30.33 13.81
CA SER A 136 1.66 -30.37 14.87
C SER A 136 2.04 -28.92 15.19
N ASP A 137 2.49 -28.60 16.41
CA ASP A 137 2.99 -27.25 16.71
C ASP A 137 4.07 -26.82 15.69
N ASP A 138 4.88 -27.78 15.22
CA ASP A 138 5.82 -27.62 14.11
C ASP A 138 5.18 -27.17 12.77
N ASP A 139 3.97 -27.63 12.45
CA ASP A 139 3.25 -27.27 11.22
C ASP A 139 2.65 -25.87 11.32
N VAL A 140 2.26 -25.46 12.53
CA VAL A 140 1.83 -24.09 12.82
C VAL A 140 3.01 -23.14 12.70
N GLU A 141 4.17 -23.47 13.28
CA GLU A 141 5.39 -22.68 13.17
C GLU A 141 5.87 -22.52 11.73
N ARG A 142 5.93 -23.62 10.95
CA ARG A 142 6.27 -23.57 9.51
C ARG A 142 5.31 -22.68 8.73
N SER A 143 4.02 -22.73 9.05
CA SER A 143 3.01 -21.89 8.41
C SER A 143 3.18 -20.40 8.73
N VAL A 144 3.64 -20.08 9.94
CA VAL A 144 3.93 -18.70 10.37
C VAL A 144 5.18 -18.18 9.67
N GLN A 145 6.27 -18.97 9.65
CA GLN A 145 7.50 -18.63 8.95
C GLN A 145 7.27 -18.42 7.44
N HIS A 146 6.44 -19.29 6.83
CA HIS A 146 6.07 -19.16 5.43
C HIS A 146 5.29 -17.86 5.15
N ALA A 147 4.31 -17.52 6.01
CA ALA A 147 3.56 -16.29 5.88
C ALA A 147 4.44 -15.05 6.04
N GLU A 148 5.38 -15.07 6.99
CA GLU A 148 6.35 -13.99 7.20
C GLU A 148 7.26 -13.80 5.97
N LEU A 149 7.76 -14.89 5.40
CA LEU A 149 8.57 -14.88 4.19
C LEU A 149 7.81 -14.26 3.01
N VAL A 150 6.56 -14.68 2.79
CA VAL A 150 5.71 -14.14 1.71
C VAL A 150 5.46 -12.64 1.89
N CYS A 151 5.24 -12.18 3.12
CA CYS A 151 5.08 -10.76 3.43
C CYS A 151 6.35 -9.96 3.12
N LYS A 152 7.52 -10.44 3.56
CA LYS A 152 8.80 -9.77 3.30
C LYS A 152 9.12 -9.70 1.81
N ILE A 153 8.78 -10.74 1.04
CA ILE A 153 8.87 -10.73 -0.43
C ILE A 153 7.96 -9.66 -1.01
N HIS A 154 6.70 -9.58 -0.59
CA HIS A 154 5.78 -8.54 -1.06
C HIS A 154 6.28 -7.12 -0.78
N ILE A 155 6.81 -6.86 0.41
CA ILE A 155 7.36 -5.56 0.77
C ILE A 155 8.53 -5.20 -0.16
N ALA A 156 9.45 -6.14 -0.40
CA ALA A 156 10.56 -5.92 -1.31
C ALA A 156 10.12 -5.67 -2.77
N LEU A 157 9.00 -6.27 -3.19
CA LEU A 157 8.41 -6.05 -4.50
C LEU A 157 7.71 -4.69 -4.63
N LEU A 158 7.20 -4.11 -3.54
CA LEU A 158 6.59 -2.77 -3.56
C LEU A 158 7.58 -1.66 -3.88
N ASP A 159 8.86 -1.85 -3.56
CA ASP A 159 9.91 -0.87 -3.86
C ASP A 159 10.35 -0.90 -5.35
N LEU A 160 9.92 -1.91 -6.11
CA LEU A 160 10.16 -1.99 -7.54
C LEU A 160 9.17 -1.10 -8.31
N PRO A 161 9.56 -0.58 -9.51
CA PRO A 161 8.62 0.06 -10.42
C PRO A 161 7.45 -0.89 -10.75
N VAL A 162 6.24 -0.34 -10.84
CA VAL A 162 4.99 -1.11 -11.06
C VAL A 162 5.13 -2.14 -12.20
N ARG A 163 5.69 -1.76 -13.34
CA ARG A 163 5.89 -2.66 -14.50
C ARG A 163 6.94 -3.76 -14.28
N GLU A 164 7.95 -3.50 -13.45
CA GLU A 164 8.96 -4.51 -13.09
C GLU A 164 8.40 -5.47 -12.05
N ARG A 165 7.61 -4.97 -11.10
CA ARG A 165 6.88 -5.76 -10.10
C ARG A 165 5.90 -6.71 -10.74
N GLU A 166 5.02 -6.23 -11.63
CA GLU A 166 4.00 -7.06 -12.28
C GLU A 166 4.61 -8.20 -13.11
N VAL A 167 5.74 -7.96 -13.79
CA VAL A 167 6.47 -9.02 -14.50
C VAL A 167 6.94 -10.10 -13.53
N ILE A 168 7.49 -9.73 -12.37
CA ILE A 168 7.94 -10.69 -11.36
C ILE A 168 6.76 -11.41 -10.70
N GLU A 169 5.67 -10.69 -10.38
CA GLU A 169 4.46 -11.28 -9.80
C GLU A 169 3.83 -12.31 -10.73
N MET A 170 3.67 -11.98 -12.02
CA MET A 170 3.14 -12.92 -13.01
C MET A 170 4.11 -14.08 -13.29
N ARG A 171 5.42 -13.86 -13.33
CA ARG A 171 6.39 -14.94 -13.60
C ARG A 171 6.48 -15.96 -12.48
N PHE A 172 6.44 -15.51 -11.24
CA PHE A 172 6.65 -16.37 -10.06
C PHE A 172 5.35 -16.73 -9.33
N GLY A 173 4.20 -16.29 -9.84
CA GLY A 173 2.89 -16.56 -9.23
C GLY A 173 2.73 -15.90 -7.86
N LEU A 174 3.29 -14.69 -7.70
CA LEU A 174 3.20 -13.92 -6.45
C LEU A 174 1.99 -12.99 -6.50
N GLY A 175 1.42 -12.67 -5.34
CA GLY A 175 0.31 -11.70 -5.25
C GLY A 175 -1.05 -12.22 -5.71
N GLY A 176 -1.19 -13.53 -5.92
CA GLY A 176 -2.42 -14.16 -6.39
C GLY A 176 -2.46 -14.42 -7.90
N HIS A 177 -1.34 -14.22 -8.60
CA HIS A 177 -1.18 -14.62 -10.00
C HIS A 177 -0.78 -16.10 -10.10
N GLU A 178 -1.12 -16.73 -11.22
CA GLU A 178 -0.53 -18.02 -11.60
C GLU A 178 0.86 -17.80 -12.23
N PRO A 179 1.79 -18.76 -12.10
CA PRO A 179 3.11 -18.63 -12.71
C PRO A 179 3.01 -18.72 -14.23
N HIS A 180 3.41 -17.65 -14.91
CA HIS A 180 3.37 -17.53 -16.37
C HIS A 180 4.74 -17.64 -17.02
N THR A 181 4.75 -18.12 -18.27
CA THR A 181 5.96 -18.16 -19.10
C THR A 181 6.34 -16.76 -19.61
N LEU A 182 7.61 -16.57 -20.01
CA LEU A 182 8.06 -15.30 -20.61
C LEU A 182 7.25 -14.89 -21.85
N GLU A 183 6.75 -15.88 -22.59
CA GLU A 183 5.95 -15.67 -23.80
C GLU A 183 4.54 -15.23 -23.45
N GLU A 184 3.90 -15.85 -22.46
CA GLU A 184 2.59 -15.43 -21.93
C GLU A 184 2.63 -14.02 -21.33
N VAL A 185 3.65 -13.73 -20.51
CA VAL A 185 3.83 -12.39 -19.94
C VAL A 185 4.11 -11.37 -21.04
N GLY A 186 4.86 -11.74 -22.08
CA GLY A 186 5.10 -10.89 -23.24
C GLY A 186 3.83 -10.57 -24.02
N GLN A 187 2.97 -11.57 -24.23
CA GLN A 187 1.66 -11.40 -24.85
C GLN A 187 0.76 -10.48 -24.03
N TYR A 188 0.71 -10.67 -22.70
CA TYR A 188 -0.09 -9.83 -21.81
C TYR A 188 0.33 -8.35 -21.87
N PHE A 189 1.64 -8.08 -21.89
CA PHE A 189 2.16 -6.70 -21.94
C PHE A 189 2.38 -6.16 -23.36
N CYS A 190 2.02 -6.91 -24.41
CA CYS A 190 2.29 -6.57 -25.82
C CYS A 190 3.77 -6.23 -26.08
N VAL A 191 4.68 -6.97 -25.46
CA VAL A 191 6.13 -6.78 -25.56
C VAL A 191 6.79 -8.06 -26.02
N THR A 192 8.00 -7.94 -26.55
CA THR A 192 8.77 -9.11 -26.95
C THR A 192 9.22 -9.92 -25.74
N ARG A 193 9.41 -11.22 -25.95
CA ARG A 193 9.98 -12.14 -24.94
C ARG A 193 11.29 -11.61 -24.35
N GLU A 194 12.15 -11.00 -25.19
CA GLU A 194 13.44 -10.48 -24.75
C GLU A 194 13.27 -9.23 -23.85
N GLU A 195 12.28 -8.37 -24.12
CA GLU A 195 11.99 -7.23 -23.26
C GLU A 195 11.49 -7.66 -21.87
N VAL A 196 10.66 -8.71 -21.79
CA VAL A 196 10.25 -9.29 -20.50
C VAL A 196 11.47 -9.82 -19.74
N ARG A 197 12.35 -10.55 -20.41
CA ARG A 197 13.60 -11.06 -19.84
C ARG A 197 14.50 -9.93 -19.33
N GLN A 198 14.60 -8.82 -20.08
CA GLN A 198 15.38 -7.66 -19.64
C GLN A 198 14.76 -6.99 -18.40
N ARG A 199 13.43 -6.84 -18.36
CA ARG A 199 12.73 -6.29 -17.19
C ARG A 199 12.91 -7.18 -15.96
N GLU A 200 12.80 -8.49 -16.12
CA GLU A 200 13.07 -9.47 -15.06
C GLU A 200 14.50 -9.37 -14.54
N ALA A 201 15.50 -9.39 -15.44
CA ALA A 201 16.91 -9.28 -15.05
C ALA A 201 17.19 -7.97 -14.30
N LYS A 202 16.56 -6.87 -14.73
CA LYS A 202 16.66 -5.56 -14.08
C LYS A 202 16.02 -5.55 -12.68
N ALA A 203 14.83 -6.15 -12.54
CA ALA A 203 14.14 -6.30 -11.27
C ALA A 203 14.96 -7.14 -10.28
N LEU A 204 15.45 -8.31 -10.72
CA LEU A 204 16.31 -9.18 -9.91
C LEU A 204 17.62 -8.49 -9.50
N ARG A 205 18.22 -7.68 -10.39
CA ARG A 205 19.41 -6.90 -10.06
C ARG A 205 19.13 -5.89 -8.95
N LYS A 206 17.97 -5.24 -8.95
CA LYS A 206 17.55 -4.30 -7.91
C LYS A 206 17.30 -5.03 -6.59
N LEU A 207 16.56 -6.15 -6.62
CA LEU A 207 16.28 -6.97 -5.43
C LEU A 207 17.56 -7.54 -4.78
N ARG A 208 18.65 -7.73 -5.53
CA ARG A 208 19.96 -8.15 -5.00
C ARG A 208 20.76 -7.02 -4.34
N HIS A 209 20.44 -5.75 -4.62
CA HIS A 209 21.18 -4.61 -4.07
C HIS A 209 20.93 -4.49 -2.56
N PRO A 210 21.94 -4.24 -1.72
CA PRO A 210 21.81 -4.21 -0.25
C PRO A 210 20.71 -3.28 0.27
N SER A 211 20.46 -2.16 -0.41
CA SER A 211 19.39 -1.22 -0.07
C SER A 211 17.98 -1.83 -0.20
N PHE A 212 17.76 -2.75 -1.14
CA PHE A 212 16.49 -3.43 -1.39
C PHE A 212 16.45 -4.82 -0.74
N ALA A 213 17.60 -5.49 -0.65
CA ALA A 213 17.75 -6.81 -0.03
C ALA A 213 17.65 -6.77 1.51
N LYS A 214 17.54 -5.59 2.14
CA LYS A 214 17.45 -5.45 3.59
C LYS A 214 16.32 -6.29 4.18
N TYR A 215 15.17 -6.35 3.50
CA TYR A 215 13.99 -7.11 3.91
C TYR A 215 14.08 -8.61 3.59
N LEU A 216 14.84 -8.97 2.55
CA LEU A 216 14.98 -10.35 2.08
C LEU A 216 16.12 -11.11 2.78
N ARG A 217 17.18 -10.43 3.20
CA ARG A 217 18.33 -11.05 3.89
C ARG A 217 17.95 -11.58 5.27
N GLN A 218 17.04 -10.90 5.96
CA GLN A 218 16.49 -11.33 7.25
C GLN A 218 15.59 -12.59 7.16
N CYS A 219 15.42 -13.16 5.97
CA CYS A 219 14.67 -14.40 5.75
C CYS A 219 15.55 -15.60 5.42
N LEU A 220 16.86 -15.41 5.24
CA LEU A 220 17.80 -16.44 4.78
C LEU A 220 18.71 -16.96 5.89
N ASP A 221 18.49 -16.50 7.13
CA ASP A 221 19.13 -17.00 8.37
C ASP A 221 18.22 -18.05 9.02
#